data_AF-A0A926UTZ6-F1
#
_entry.id   AF-A0A926UTZ6-F1
#
_cell.length_a   1.000
_cell.length_b   1.000
_cell.length_c   1.000
_cell.angle_alpha   90.00
_cell.angle_beta   90.00
_cell.angle_gamma   90.00
#
_symmetry.space_group_name_H-M   'P 1'
#
loop_
_entity.id
_entity.type
_entity.pdbx_description
1 polymer ?
#
loop_
_entity_poly.entity_id
_entity_poly.type
_entity_poly.pdbx_seq_one_letter_code
_entity_poly.pdbx_strand_id
1 'polypeptide(L)'
;MINRLKESIGLIFIGLAIFSGLGMWRSPKKLPKKIFNYVNTIVQCFIITALTIWVKIYSYQLLFLVVVIRSCLILRGFEQFVVSGCVFVGACAIHSYRLAHQQLPLQLADNQPEFIWLNLNLLFGLLIFSLQLLVDKILVEEQNKLELAIINQKLRNYALRIEDLATIKERNRIAREIHDSLGHSLTVFNLYLEAALRLMPTDQQEAEC
;
A
#
# COMPACT_ATOMS: atom_id res chain seq x y z
N MET A 1 1.82 -38.87 -29.26
CA MET A 1 2.42 -37.78 -28.45
C MET A 1 1.54 -36.52 -28.45
N ILE A 2 1.05 -36.04 -29.60
CA ILE A 2 0.23 -34.82 -29.73
C ILE A 2 -1.12 -34.87 -28.99
N ASN A 3 -1.87 -35.98 -29.04
CA ASN A 3 -3.17 -36.09 -28.33
C ASN A 3 -3.05 -35.96 -26.80
N ARG A 4 -2.01 -36.56 -26.19
CA ARG A 4 -1.76 -36.44 -24.74
C ARG A 4 -1.35 -35.03 -24.32
N LEU A 5 -0.66 -34.30 -25.19
CA LEU A 5 -0.32 -32.90 -24.97
C LEU A 5 -1.59 -32.02 -25.01
N LYS A 6 -2.48 -32.28 -25.97
CA LYS A 6 -3.76 -31.56 -26.13
C LYS A 6 -4.71 -31.80 -24.95
N GLU A 7 -4.80 -33.03 -24.46
CA GLU A 7 -5.56 -33.37 -23.24
C GLU A 7 -5.00 -32.69 -22.00
N SER A 8 -3.67 -32.68 -21.83
CA SER A 8 -3.02 -31.98 -20.71
C SER A 8 -3.28 -30.46 -20.75
N ILE A 9 -3.24 -29.83 -21.92
CA ILE A 9 -3.51 -28.39 -22.08
C ILE A 9 -4.99 -28.09 -21.77
N GLY A 10 -5.92 -28.91 -22.25
CA GLY A 10 -7.35 -28.75 -21.97
C GLY A 10 -7.67 -28.80 -20.48
N LEU A 11 -7.04 -29.71 -19.74
CA LEU A 11 -7.24 -29.85 -18.29
C LEU A 11 -6.64 -28.68 -17.50
N ILE A 12 -5.56 -28.06 -17.99
CA ILE A 12 -5.02 -26.82 -17.41
C ILE A 12 -6.02 -25.67 -17.57
N PHE A 13 -6.63 -25.50 -18.75
CA PHE A 13 -7.66 -24.48 -18.96
C PHE A 13 -8.90 -24.70 -18.10
N ILE A 14 -9.35 -25.96 -17.95
CA ILE A 14 -10.45 -26.31 -17.05
C ILE A 14 -10.09 -25.98 -15.59
N GLY A 15 -8.88 -26.29 -15.17
CA GLY A 15 -8.37 -25.91 -13.84
C GLY A 15 -8.36 -24.40 -13.61
N LEU A 16 -7.88 -23.62 -14.58
CA LEU A 16 -7.89 -22.15 -14.54
C LEU A 16 -9.32 -21.57 -14.52
N ALA A 17 -10.26 -22.18 -15.24
CA ALA A 17 -11.66 -21.77 -15.26
C ALA A 17 -12.36 -22.04 -13.91
N ILE A 18 -12.14 -23.22 -13.32
CA ILE A 18 -12.64 -23.58 -11.98
C ILE A 18 -12.05 -22.63 -10.93
N PHE A 19 -10.76 -22.32 -11.06
CA PHE A 19 -10.05 -21.41 -10.15
C PHE A 19 -10.57 -19.96 -10.25
N SER A 20 -10.87 -19.50 -11.46
CA SER A 20 -11.50 -18.19 -11.69
C SER A 20 -12.92 -18.13 -11.10
N GLY A 21 -13.69 -19.22 -11.22
CA GLY A 21 -15.03 -19.33 -10.64
C GLY A 21 -15.04 -19.36 -9.11
N LEU A 22 -14.16 -20.15 -8.49
CA LEU A 22 -14.02 -20.22 -7.03
C LEU A 22 -13.41 -18.93 -6.43
N GLY A 23 -12.57 -18.22 -7.19
CA GLY A 23 -12.02 -16.91 -6.79
C GLY A 23 -13.07 -15.79 -6.75
N MET A 24 -14.18 -15.93 -7.48
CA MET A 24 -15.33 -15.02 -7.42
C MET A 24 -16.34 -15.38 -6.33
N TRP A 25 -16.15 -16.50 -5.61
CA TRP A 25 -17.05 -16.92 -4.55
C TRP A 25 -16.99 -15.95 -3.37
N ARG A 26 -18.00 -15.08 -3.30
CA ARG A 26 -18.07 -13.98 -2.36
C ARG A 26 -18.32 -14.50 -0.95
N SER A 27 -17.47 -14.08 -0.01
CA SER A 27 -17.49 -14.49 1.40
C SER A 27 -18.90 -14.41 2.00
N PRO A 28 -19.43 -15.50 2.60
CA PRO A 28 -20.72 -15.48 3.29
C PRO A 28 -20.64 -14.58 4.52
N LYS A 29 -21.65 -13.72 4.72
CA LYS A 29 -21.71 -12.66 5.76
C LYS A 29 -21.46 -13.12 7.21
N LYS A 30 -21.42 -14.43 7.49
CA LYS A 30 -21.34 -15.01 8.83
C LYS A 30 -19.91 -15.33 9.31
N LEU A 31 -18.90 -15.32 8.43
CA LEU A 31 -17.52 -15.64 8.80
C LEU A 31 -16.61 -14.40 8.74
N PRO A 32 -15.61 -14.29 9.64
CA PRO A 32 -14.59 -13.28 9.50
C PRO A 32 -13.84 -13.51 8.18
N LYS A 33 -13.77 -12.46 7.34
CA LYS A 33 -13.23 -12.50 5.97
C LYS A 33 -11.84 -13.17 5.89
N LYS A 34 -11.01 -13.02 6.92
CA LYS A 34 -9.68 -13.67 7.01
C LYS A 34 -9.76 -15.19 7.03
N ILE A 35 -10.64 -15.78 7.86
CA ILE A 35 -10.77 -17.23 8.00
C ILE A 35 -11.36 -17.83 6.72
N PHE A 36 -12.37 -17.17 6.14
CA PHE A 36 -12.95 -17.63 4.87
C PHE A 36 -11.91 -17.69 3.75
N ASN A 37 -11.07 -16.66 3.64
CA ASN A 37 -10.00 -16.61 2.64
C ASN A 37 -8.94 -17.70 2.87
N TYR A 38 -8.57 -17.96 4.13
CA TYR A 38 -7.62 -19.02 4.48
C TYR A 38 -8.15 -20.42 4.13
N VAL A 39 -9.41 -20.69 4.49
CA VAL A 39 -10.10 -21.95 4.16
C VAL A 39 -10.20 -22.13 2.64
N ASN A 40 -10.51 -21.07 1.88
CA ASN A 40 -10.56 -21.14 0.42
C ASN A 40 -9.19 -21.48 -0.20
N THR A 41 -8.10 -20.89 0.31
CA THR A 41 -6.74 -21.21 -0.16
C THR A 41 -6.36 -22.66 0.13
N ILE A 42 -6.69 -23.18 1.32
CA ILE A 42 -6.43 -24.59 1.68
C ILE A 42 -7.21 -25.53 0.77
N VAL A 43 -8.49 -25.26 0.54
CA VAL A 43 -9.35 -26.06 -0.35
C VAL A 43 -8.79 -26.06 -1.78
N GLN A 44 -8.31 -24.91 -2.27
CA GLN A 44 -7.68 -24.81 -3.59
C GLN A 44 -6.38 -25.62 -3.68
N CYS A 45 -5.51 -25.57 -2.66
CA CYS A 45 -4.31 -26.40 -2.61
C CYS A 45 -4.66 -27.90 -2.60
N PHE A 46 -5.67 -28.30 -1.83
CA PHE A 46 -6.13 -29.69 -1.79
C PHE A 46 -6.68 -30.17 -3.15
N ILE A 47 -7.48 -29.33 -3.84
CA ILE A 47 -7.99 -29.65 -5.17
C ILE A 47 -6.86 -29.81 -6.19
N ILE A 48 -5.86 -28.92 -6.16
CA ILE A 48 -4.73 -28.99 -7.10
C ILE A 48 -3.86 -30.22 -6.82
N THR A 49 -3.58 -30.54 -5.55
CA THR A 49 -2.82 -31.75 -5.20
C THR A 49 -3.57 -33.02 -5.63
N ALA A 50 -4.89 -33.12 -5.38
CA ALA A 50 -5.71 -34.24 -5.85
C ALA A 50 -5.72 -34.38 -7.38
N LEU A 51 -5.89 -33.27 -8.12
CA LEU A 51 -5.85 -33.26 -9.59
C LEU A 51 -4.48 -33.69 -10.14
N THR A 52 -3.39 -33.26 -9.49
CA THR A 52 -2.05 -33.61 -9.94
C THR A 52 -1.69 -35.09 -9.76
N ILE A 53 -2.30 -35.76 -8.78
CA ILE A 53 -2.14 -37.21 -8.55
C ILE A 53 -2.97 -38.00 -9.56
N TRP A 54 -4.22 -37.57 -9.82
CA TRP A 54 -5.14 -38.25 -10.72
C TRP A 54 -4.74 -38.17 -12.21
N VAL A 55 -4.22 -37.03 -12.68
CA VAL A 55 -4.14 -36.74 -14.12
C VAL A 55 -2.74 -36.95 -14.73
N LYS A 56 -1.71 -37.33 -13.95
CA LYS A 56 -0.30 -37.45 -14.42
C LYS A 56 0.13 -36.28 -15.34
N ILE A 57 -0.30 -35.05 -15.00
CA ILE A 57 0.07 -33.83 -15.74
C ILE A 57 1.55 -33.53 -15.51
N TYR A 58 2.31 -33.35 -16.59
CA TYR A 58 3.75 -33.05 -16.53
C TYR A 58 4.06 -31.60 -16.12
N SER A 59 3.20 -30.64 -16.45
CA SER A 59 3.43 -29.20 -16.21
C SER A 59 2.63 -28.64 -15.03
N TYR A 60 2.79 -29.24 -13.84
CA TYR A 60 2.03 -28.86 -12.63
C TYR A 60 2.47 -27.51 -12.01
N GLN A 61 3.65 -27.00 -12.33
CA GLN A 61 4.20 -25.75 -11.74
C GLN A 61 3.42 -24.49 -12.13
N LEU A 62 2.84 -24.43 -13.33
CA LEU A 62 2.06 -23.27 -13.76
C LEU A 62 0.78 -23.08 -12.92
N LEU A 63 0.17 -24.18 -12.46
CA LEU A 63 -1.03 -24.13 -11.62
C LEU A 63 -0.69 -23.63 -10.20
N PHE A 64 0.45 -24.05 -9.65
CA PHE A 64 0.92 -23.56 -8.35
C PHE A 64 1.29 -22.07 -8.38
N LEU A 65 1.83 -21.57 -9.50
CA LEU A 65 2.15 -20.15 -9.68
C LEU A 65 0.91 -19.26 -9.48
N VAL A 66 -0.21 -19.65 -10.08
CA VAL A 66 -1.47 -18.89 -10.02
C VAL A 66 -2.05 -18.85 -8.60
N VAL A 67 -1.91 -19.94 -7.84
CA VAL A 67 -2.30 -19.99 -6.42
C VAL A 67 -1.44 -19.05 -5.59
N VAL A 68 -0.13 -19.04 -5.82
CA VAL A 68 0.79 -18.19 -5.05
C VAL A 68 0.55 -16.71 -5.31
N ILE A 69 0.30 -16.32 -6.58
CA ILE A 69 -0.06 -14.94 -6.93
C ILE A 69 -1.35 -14.51 -6.20
N ARG A 70 -2.38 -15.36 -6.17
CA ARG A 70 -3.61 -15.07 -5.42
C ARG A 70 -3.39 -15.04 -3.91
N SER A 71 -2.65 -16.00 -3.37
CA SER A 71 -2.34 -16.07 -1.95
C SER A 71 -1.57 -14.84 -1.48
N CYS A 72 -0.68 -14.31 -2.32
CA CYS A 72 0.06 -13.07 -2.10
C CYS A 72 -0.83 -11.81 -2.08
N LEU A 73 -1.90 -11.78 -2.88
CA LEU A 73 -2.85 -10.66 -2.88
C LEU A 73 -3.86 -10.72 -1.72
N ILE A 74 -4.11 -11.91 -1.18
CA ILE A 74 -5.21 -12.16 -0.23
C ILE A 74 -4.73 -12.23 1.22
N LEU A 75 -3.58 -12.87 1.49
CA LEU A 75 -2.98 -12.97 2.81
C LEU A 75 -1.84 -11.97 2.93
N ARG A 76 -1.81 -11.21 4.02
CA ARG A 76 -0.82 -10.14 4.25
C ARG A 76 0.12 -10.54 5.38
N GLY A 77 1.43 -10.32 5.19
CA GLY A 77 2.45 -10.44 6.24
C GLY A 77 2.95 -11.87 6.48
N PHE A 78 3.27 -12.21 7.74
CA PHE A 78 3.93 -13.49 8.09
C PHE A 78 3.15 -14.74 7.64
N GLU A 79 1.82 -14.67 7.63
CA GLU A 79 0.94 -15.76 7.17
C GLU A 79 1.17 -16.11 5.69
N GLN A 80 1.55 -15.14 4.86
CA GLN A 80 1.84 -15.35 3.43
C GLN A 80 3.12 -16.18 3.22
N PHE A 81 4.15 -15.96 4.04
CA PHE A 81 5.38 -16.75 3.99
C PHE A 81 5.13 -18.19 4.46
N VAL A 82 4.32 -18.36 5.52
CA VAL A 82 3.93 -19.69 6.02
C VAL A 82 3.14 -20.46 4.96
N VAL A 83 2.11 -19.84 4.35
CA VAL A 83 1.30 -20.49 3.31
C VAL A 83 2.13 -20.82 2.07
N SER A 84 2.96 -19.89 1.61
CA SER A 84 3.85 -20.10 0.46
C SER A 84 4.87 -21.22 0.72
N GLY A 85 5.43 -21.26 1.94
CA GLY A 85 6.31 -22.34 2.40
C GLY A 85 5.61 -23.69 2.42
N CYS A 86 4.38 -23.78 2.96
CA CYS A 86 3.59 -25.01 2.94
C CYS A 86 3.29 -25.50 1.52
N VAL A 87 2.98 -24.59 0.60
CA VAL A 87 2.75 -24.90 -0.82
C VAL A 87 4.03 -25.42 -1.48
N PHE A 88 5.17 -24.80 -1.20
CA PHE A 88 6.47 -25.23 -1.70
C PHE A 88 6.85 -26.62 -1.18
N VAL A 89 6.71 -26.86 0.13
CA VAL A 89 6.95 -28.16 0.76
C VAL A 89 6.02 -29.23 0.20
N GLY A 90 4.74 -28.91 -0.03
CA GLY A 90 3.78 -29.81 -0.67
C GLY A 90 4.17 -30.17 -2.11
N ALA A 91 4.65 -29.20 -2.89
CA ALA A 91 5.15 -29.43 -4.24
C ALA A 91 6.41 -30.33 -4.23
N CYS A 92 7.33 -30.11 -3.29
CA CYS A 92 8.52 -30.95 -3.09
C CYS A 92 8.15 -32.39 -2.67
N ALA A 93 7.18 -32.56 -1.77
CA ALA A 93 6.72 -33.87 -1.30
C ALA A 93 6.01 -34.67 -2.41
N ILE A 94 5.21 -34.00 -3.26
CA ILE A 94 4.59 -34.63 -4.43
C ILE A 94 5.65 -35.04 -5.45
N HIS A 95 6.72 -34.26 -5.59
CA HIS A 95 7.83 -34.57 -6.47
C HIS A 95 8.63 -35.79 -5.98
N SER A 96 8.98 -35.85 -4.70
CA SER A 96 9.68 -37.00 -4.10
C SER A 96 8.83 -38.27 -4.13
N TYR A 97 7.52 -38.16 -3.89
CA TYR A 97 6.58 -39.29 -4.01
C TYR A 97 6.49 -39.81 -5.44
N ARG A 98 6.47 -38.95 -6.47
CA ARG A 98 6.48 -39.39 -7.87
C ARG A 98 7.79 -40.06 -8.26
N LEU A 99 8.93 -39.54 -7.82
CA LEU A 99 10.24 -40.14 -8.08
C LEU A 99 10.36 -41.53 -7.43
N ALA A 100 9.81 -41.70 -6.22
CA ALA A 100 9.87 -42.95 -5.48
C ALA A 100 8.89 -44.04 -5.97
N HIS A 101 7.77 -43.67 -6.60
CA HIS A 101 6.69 -44.61 -6.96
C HIS A 101 6.43 -44.78 -8.47
N GLN A 102 7.00 -43.94 -9.35
CA GLN A 102 6.92 -44.12 -10.81
C GLN A 102 8.30 -44.35 -11.42
N GLN A 103 8.55 -45.56 -11.92
CA GLN A 103 9.58 -45.80 -12.94
C GLN A 103 9.24 -44.94 -14.16
N LEU A 104 10.06 -43.91 -14.40
CA LEU A 104 9.91 -42.94 -15.49
C LEU A 104 10.16 -43.65 -16.83
N PRO A 105 9.18 -43.74 -17.76
CA PRO A 105 9.43 -44.26 -19.10
C PRO A 105 9.76 -43.09 -20.02
N LEU A 106 10.94 -42.50 -19.84
CA LEU A 106 11.49 -41.56 -20.83
C LEU A 106 12.85 -42.09 -21.32
N GLN A 107 12.80 -43.05 -22.24
CA GLN A 107 13.96 -43.57 -22.98
C GLN A 107 14.49 -42.56 -24.02
N LEU A 108 14.55 -41.27 -23.68
CA LEU A 108 15.05 -40.21 -24.58
C LEU A 108 15.77 -39.12 -23.77
N ALA A 109 16.79 -39.53 -23.01
CA ALA A 109 17.96 -38.72 -22.67
C ALA A 109 18.78 -39.52 -21.67
N ASP A 110 19.89 -40.09 -22.15
CA ASP A 110 20.95 -40.72 -21.36
C ASP A 110 21.74 -39.69 -20.52
N ASN A 111 21.07 -38.68 -19.94
CA ASN A 111 21.71 -37.66 -19.11
C ASN A 111 20.71 -37.00 -18.14
N GLN A 112 20.81 -37.41 -16.88
CA GLN A 112 20.46 -36.67 -15.65
C GLN A 112 19.08 -35.99 -15.57
N PRO A 113 17.96 -36.76 -15.54
CA PRO A 113 16.63 -36.20 -15.31
C PRO A 113 16.50 -35.48 -13.96
N GLU A 114 17.22 -35.92 -12.93
CA GLU A 114 17.18 -35.31 -11.57
C GLU A 114 17.64 -33.85 -11.57
N PHE A 115 18.65 -33.51 -12.36
CA PHE A 115 19.21 -32.16 -12.41
C PHE A 115 18.24 -31.14 -13.05
N ILE A 116 17.50 -31.56 -14.08
CA ILE A 116 16.51 -30.72 -14.76
C ILE A 116 15.34 -30.39 -13.81
N TRP A 117 14.87 -31.39 -13.06
CA TRP A 117 13.78 -31.21 -12.08
C TRP A 117 14.20 -30.35 -10.89
N LEU A 118 15.43 -30.53 -10.38
CA LEU A 118 15.97 -29.71 -9.29
C LEU A 118 16.06 -28.24 -9.71
N ASN A 119 16.62 -27.97 -10.91
CA ASN A 119 16.70 -26.61 -11.45
C ASN A 119 15.32 -25.97 -11.59
N LEU A 120 14.33 -26.71 -12.10
CA LEU A 120 13.00 -26.17 -12.32
C LEU A 120 12.27 -25.85 -11.00
N ASN A 121 12.43 -26.68 -9.97
CA ASN A 121 11.91 -26.39 -8.63
C ASN A 121 12.63 -25.21 -7.96
N LEU A 122 13.95 -25.12 -8.12
CA LEU A 122 14.74 -24.00 -7.59
C LEU A 122 14.32 -22.69 -8.25
N LEU A 123 14.18 -22.66 -9.58
CA LEU A 123 13.69 -21.50 -10.33
C LEU A 123 12.28 -21.12 -9.90
N PHE A 124 11.40 -22.10 -9.68
CA PHE A 124 10.04 -21.85 -9.21
C PHE A 124 10.02 -21.21 -7.81
N GLY A 125 10.84 -21.72 -6.88
CA GLY A 125 10.99 -21.13 -5.54
C GLY A 125 11.54 -19.71 -5.58
N LEU A 126 12.56 -19.46 -6.42
CA LEU A 126 13.14 -18.13 -6.61
C LEU A 126 12.10 -17.16 -7.19
N LEU A 127 11.29 -17.61 -8.15
CA LEU A 127 10.21 -16.83 -8.75
C LEU A 127 9.14 -16.48 -7.72
N ILE A 128 8.73 -17.43 -6.87
CA ILE A 128 7.81 -17.15 -5.77
C ILE A 128 8.37 -16.09 -4.83
N PHE A 129 9.64 -16.24 -4.43
CA PHE A 129 10.29 -15.31 -3.52
C PHE A 129 10.41 -13.90 -4.11
N SER A 130 10.80 -13.79 -5.39
CA SER A 130 10.90 -12.49 -6.07
C SER A 130 9.53 -11.82 -6.24
N LEU A 131 8.46 -12.60 -6.50
CA LEU A 131 7.09 -12.09 -6.54
C LEU A 131 6.63 -11.56 -5.18
N GLN A 132 6.93 -12.27 -4.07
CA GLN A 132 6.58 -11.81 -2.72
C GLN A 132 7.20 -10.44 -2.42
N LEU A 133 8.50 -10.29 -2.69
CA LEU A 133 9.21 -9.03 -2.51
C LEU A 133 8.64 -7.90 -3.38
N LEU A 134 8.23 -8.21 -4.61
CA LEU A 134 7.66 -7.23 -5.52
C LEU A 134 6.32 -6.71 -5.01
N VAL A 135 5.41 -7.60 -4.59
CA VAL A 135 4.09 -7.20 -4.08
C VAL A 135 4.21 -6.40 -2.79
N ASP A 136 5.07 -6.82 -1.86
CA ASP A 136 5.28 -6.09 -0.60
C ASP A 136 5.78 -4.66 -0.87
N LYS A 137 6.73 -4.49 -1.80
CA LYS A 137 7.23 -3.15 -2.20
C LYS A 137 6.14 -2.29 -2.82
N ILE A 138 5.37 -2.83 -3.77
CA ILE A 138 4.29 -2.08 -4.43
C ILE A 138 3.25 -1.62 -3.41
N LEU A 139 2.87 -2.48 -2.46
CA LEU A 139 1.88 -2.13 -1.46
C LEU A 139 2.37 -1.06 -0.49
N VAL A 140 3.63 -1.15 -0.05
CA VAL A 140 4.25 -0.13 0.81
C VAL A 140 4.38 1.19 0.05
N GLU A 141 4.74 1.15 -1.23
CA GLU A 141 4.82 2.36 -2.07
C GLU A 141 3.47 3.06 -2.19
N GLU A 142 2.39 2.32 -2.43
CA GLU A 142 1.04 2.89 -2.50
C GLU A 142 0.58 3.47 -1.16
N GLN A 143 0.91 2.82 -0.03
CA GLN A 143 0.64 3.38 1.29
C GLN A 143 1.43 4.67 1.54
N ASN A 144 2.71 4.68 1.19
CA ASN A 144 3.57 5.85 1.33
C ASN A 144 3.06 7.02 0.49
N LYS A 145 2.59 6.78 -0.74
CA LYS A 145 1.99 7.82 -1.61
C LYS A 145 0.75 8.46 -0.95
N LEU A 146 -0.12 7.63 -0.36
CA LEU A 146 -1.31 8.12 0.34
C LEU A 146 -0.93 8.93 1.59
N GLU A 147 0.03 8.45 2.37
CA GLU A 147 0.51 9.17 3.54
C GLU A 147 1.15 10.51 3.17
N LEU A 148 1.99 10.53 2.13
CA LEU A 148 2.63 11.74 1.62
C LEU A 148 1.58 12.75 1.12
N ALA A 149 0.52 12.29 0.45
CA ALA A 149 -0.58 13.15 0.02
C ALA A 149 -1.31 13.79 1.21
N ILE A 150 -1.58 13.01 2.26
CA ILE A 150 -2.22 13.51 3.50
C ILE A 150 -1.31 14.53 4.20
N ILE A 151 -0.01 14.23 4.34
CA ILE A 151 0.95 15.13 4.98
C ILE A 151 1.08 16.43 4.20
N ASN A 152 1.20 16.37 2.86
CA ASN A 152 1.27 17.55 2.01
C ASN A 152 0.01 18.42 2.14
N GLN A 153 -1.17 17.81 2.21
CA GLN A 153 -2.42 18.55 2.43
C GLN A 153 -2.43 19.25 3.80
N LYS A 154 -1.97 18.58 4.86
CA LYS A 154 -1.83 19.20 6.20
C LYS A 154 -0.83 20.35 6.18
N LEU A 155 0.31 20.18 5.53
CA LEU A 155 1.33 21.23 5.41
C LEU A 155 0.78 22.48 4.72
N ARG A 156 0.04 22.29 3.63
CA ARG A 156 -0.64 23.38 2.91
C ARG A 156 -1.64 24.12 3.80
N ASN A 157 -2.44 23.38 4.59
CA ASN A 157 -3.39 23.99 5.53
C ASN A 157 -2.68 24.79 6.63
N TYR A 158 -1.55 24.30 7.13
CA TYR A 158 -0.76 25.05 8.12
C TYR A 158 -0.12 26.29 7.52
N ALA A 159 0.38 26.24 6.28
CA ALA A 159 0.92 27.40 5.59
C ALA A 159 -0.14 28.52 5.48
N LEU A 160 -1.36 28.18 5.05
CA LEU A 160 -2.49 29.12 5.01
C LEU A 160 -2.80 29.71 6.38
N ARG A 161 -2.82 28.87 7.43
CA ARG A 161 -3.08 29.34 8.79
C ARG A 161 -1.99 30.25 9.34
N ILE A 162 -0.74 30.00 8.99
CA ILE A 162 0.40 30.87 9.34
C ILE A 162 0.25 32.22 8.64
N GLU A 163 -0.13 32.22 7.36
CA GLU A 163 -0.38 33.45 6.59
C GLU A 163 -1.51 34.29 7.19
N ASP A 164 -2.63 33.67 7.56
CA ASP A 164 -3.74 34.36 8.24
C ASP A 164 -3.30 34.97 9.58
N LEU A 165 -2.56 34.20 10.38
CA LEU A 165 -2.05 34.67 11.67
C LEU A 165 -1.02 35.79 11.51
N ALA A 166 -0.14 35.70 10.52
CA ALA A 166 0.82 36.74 10.19
C ALA A 166 0.10 38.02 9.76
N THR A 167 -0.92 37.90 8.91
CA THR A 167 -1.76 39.02 8.46
C THR A 167 -2.45 39.72 9.62
N ILE A 168 -3.06 38.96 10.55
CA ILE A 168 -3.70 39.53 11.74
C ILE A 168 -2.68 40.20 12.66
N LYS A 169 -1.53 39.56 12.87
CA LYS A 169 -0.44 40.10 13.71
C LYS A 169 0.08 41.41 13.13
N GLU A 170 0.22 41.49 11.81
CA GLU A 170 0.69 42.68 11.12
C GLU A 170 -0.34 43.82 11.19
N ARG A 171 -1.63 43.53 11.00
CA ARG A 171 -2.70 44.52 11.22
C ARG A 171 -2.69 45.07 12.65
N ASN A 172 -2.51 44.22 13.65
CA ASN A 172 -2.40 44.65 15.05
C ASN A 172 -1.11 45.45 15.35
N ARG A 173 -0.03 45.20 14.62
CA ARG A 173 1.19 46.02 14.71
C ARG A 173 0.91 47.41 14.15
N ILE A 174 0.36 47.48 12.93
CA ILE A 174 0.02 48.74 12.25
C ILE A 174 -0.97 49.56 13.09
N ALA A 175 -2.01 48.95 13.65
CA ALA A 175 -2.99 49.66 14.48
C ALA A 175 -2.35 50.32 15.71
N ARG A 176 -1.40 49.64 16.37
CA ARG A 176 -0.64 50.21 17.49
C ARG A 176 0.27 51.34 17.05
N GLU A 177 1.00 51.17 15.96
CA GLU A 177 1.87 52.24 15.43
C GLU A 177 1.08 53.49 15.03
N ILE A 178 -0.08 53.32 14.40
CA ILE A 178 -1.00 54.43 14.10
C ILE A 178 -1.52 55.06 15.38
N HIS A 179 -1.97 54.26 16.36
CA HIS A 179 -2.47 54.77 17.64
C HIS A 179 -1.40 55.58 18.40
N ASP A 180 -0.17 55.07 18.46
CA ASP A 180 0.93 55.72 19.18
C ASP A 180 1.36 57.01 18.46
N SER A 181 1.45 56.99 17.13
CA SER A 181 1.76 58.19 16.34
C SER A 181 0.68 59.27 16.47
N LEU A 182 -0.59 58.90 16.27
CA LEU A 182 -1.71 59.85 16.34
C LEU A 182 -1.91 60.36 17.78
N GLY A 183 -1.87 59.47 18.77
CA GLY A 183 -1.99 59.82 20.18
C GLY A 183 -0.89 60.77 20.65
N HIS A 184 0.35 60.54 20.21
CA HIS A 184 1.46 61.45 20.50
C HIS A 184 1.26 62.81 19.84
N SER A 185 0.93 62.86 18.54
CA SER A 185 0.69 64.12 17.82
C SER A 185 -0.45 64.93 18.43
N LEU A 186 -1.56 64.29 18.83
CA LEU A 186 -2.68 64.95 19.49
C LEU A 186 -2.29 65.54 20.85
N THR A 187 -1.50 64.80 21.63
CA THR A 187 -1.01 65.29 22.93
C THR A 187 -0.12 66.52 22.77
N VAL A 188 0.81 66.47 21.80
CA VAL A 188 1.69 67.61 21.46
C VAL A 188 0.87 68.81 20.97
N PHE A 189 -0.13 68.58 20.10
CA PHE A 189 -1.01 69.64 19.61
C PHE A 189 -1.80 70.30 20.74
N ASN A 190 -2.32 69.51 21.68
CA ASN A 190 -3.04 70.04 22.84
C ASN A 190 -2.14 70.90 23.74
N LEU A 191 -0.89 70.46 23.95
CA LEU A 191 0.12 71.25 24.67
C LEU A 191 0.43 72.58 23.97
N TYR A 192 0.53 72.57 22.63
CA TYR A 192 0.72 73.81 21.86
C TYR A 192 -0.47 74.76 21.98
N LEU A 193 -1.70 74.24 21.96
CA LEU A 193 -2.91 75.05 22.14
C LEU A 193 -2.97 75.67 23.53
N GLU A 194 -2.65 74.88 24.57
CA GLU A 194 -2.60 75.37 25.94
C GLU A 194 -1.52 76.44 26.13
N ALA A 195 -0.34 76.26 25.52
CA ALA A 195 0.71 77.26 25.51
C ALA A 195 0.27 78.55 24.77
N ALA A 196 -0.39 78.42 23.61
CA ALA A 196 -0.90 79.56 22.85
C ALA A 196 -1.96 80.35 23.62
N LEU A 197 -2.87 79.67 24.32
CA LEU A 197 -3.87 80.31 25.18
C LEU A 197 -3.24 81.06 26.36
N ARG A 198 -2.17 80.53 26.97
CA ARG A 198 -1.45 81.22 28.05
C ARG A 198 -0.61 82.41 27.57
N LEU A 199 -0.16 82.38 26.31
CA LEU A 199 0.64 83.44 25.69
C LEU A 199 -0.23 84.49 24.97
N MET A 200 -1.55 84.27 24.83
CA MET A 200 -2.46 85.29 24.33
C MET A 200 -2.50 86.46 25.33
N PRO A 201 -2.29 87.70 24.88
CA PRO A 201 -2.39 88.87 25.76
C PRO A 201 -3.82 88.95 26.27
N THR A 202 -3.98 88.85 27.60
CA THR A 202 -5.21 89.27 28.25
C THR A 202 -5.25 90.78 28.14
N ASP A 203 -6.17 91.34 27.36
CA ASP A 203 -6.48 92.76 27.41
C ASP A 203 -6.86 93.09 28.86
N GLN A 204 -5.90 93.64 29.61
CA GLN A 204 -6.16 94.40 30.82
C GLN A 204 -6.74 95.76 30.40
N GLN A 205 -7.97 95.73 29.88
CA GLN A 205 -8.86 96.87 29.96
C GLN A 205 -9.77 96.67 31.17
N GLU A 206 -9.18 96.81 32.35
CA GLU A 206 -9.92 97.24 33.53
C GLU A 206 -9.23 98.51 34.04
N ALA A 207 -9.77 99.63 33.56
CA ALA A 207 -9.86 100.96 34.15
C ALA A 207 -8.64 101.44 34.97
N GLU A 208 -7.87 102.43 34.50
CA GLU A 208 -8.21 103.85 34.66
C GLU A 208 -9.00 104.15 35.95
N CYS A 209 -8.29 104.31 37.07
CA CYS A 209 -8.35 105.50 37.96
C CYS A 209 -7.39 105.35 39.15
#